data_AF-A0A673BYY7-F1
#
_entry.id   AF-A0A673BYY7-F1
#
_cell.length_a   1.000
_cell.length_b   1.000
_cell.length_c   1.000
_cell.angle_alpha   90.00
_cell.angle_beta   90.00
_cell.angle_gamma   90.00
#
_symmetry.space_group_name_H-M   'P 1'
#
loop_
_entity.id
_entity.type
_entity.pdbx_description
1 polymer ?
#
loop_
_entity_poly.entity_id
_entity_poly.type
_entity_poly.pdbx_seq_one_letter_code
_entity_poly.pdbx_strand_id
1 'polypeptide(L)'
;VNMEQTDYDSRTALHIAAAEGHVEVVIFLTETCRVNPFLKDRWGNAAVDDAMQFGHNVIVSILQEYQRIYSDSNSTCETEEQKSTLDTLKKTTKL
;
A
#
# COMPACT_ATOMS: atom_id res chain seq x y z
N VAL A 1 7.75 -11.92 9.97
CA VAL A 1 7.67 -11.92 8.50
C VAL A 1 7.23 -10.54 8.07
N ASN A 2 7.90 -9.89 7.13
CA ASN A 2 7.47 -8.59 6.62
C ASN A 2 6.34 -8.82 5.59
N MET A 3 5.12 -8.35 5.91
CA MET A 3 3.93 -8.54 5.06
C MET A 3 3.83 -7.48 3.95
N GLU A 4 4.74 -6.50 3.93
CA GLU A 4 4.84 -5.47 2.88
C GLU A 4 5.87 -5.84 1.80
N GLN A 5 6.37 -7.08 1.80
CA GLN A 5 7.29 -7.54 0.78
C GLN A 5 6.60 -7.58 -0.59
N THR A 6 7.28 -7.03 -1.59
CA THR A 6 6.76 -6.92 -2.96
C THR A 6 7.36 -7.97 -3.90
N ASP A 7 6.63 -8.29 -4.95
CA ASP A 7 7.12 -9.09 -6.08
C ASP A 7 8.02 -8.26 -7.04
N TYR A 8 8.35 -8.85 -8.20
CA TYR A 8 9.13 -8.19 -9.26
C TYR A 8 8.44 -6.96 -9.87
N ASP A 9 7.12 -6.86 -9.76
CA ASP A 9 6.31 -5.75 -10.26
C ASP A 9 5.98 -4.72 -9.16
N SER A 10 6.68 -4.79 -8.03
CA SER A 10 6.41 -3.97 -6.84
C SER A 10 5.02 -4.17 -6.24
N ARG A 11 4.36 -5.30 -6.52
CA ARG A 11 3.04 -5.60 -5.97
C ARG A 11 3.17 -6.30 -4.63
N THR A 12 2.41 -5.82 -3.65
CA THR A 12 2.24 -6.50 -2.36
C THR A 12 1.17 -7.58 -2.46
N ALA A 13 1.09 -8.45 -1.44
CA ALA A 13 -0.01 -9.41 -1.31
C ALA A 13 -1.40 -8.74 -1.34
N LEU A 14 -1.50 -7.47 -0.90
CA LEU A 14 -2.74 -6.70 -0.93
C LEU A 14 -3.20 -6.37 -2.36
N HIS A 15 -2.27 -6.06 -3.27
CA HIS A 15 -2.59 -5.82 -4.68
C HIS A 15 -3.20 -7.08 -5.32
N ILE A 16 -2.55 -8.23 -5.12
CA ILE A 16 -3.00 -9.51 -5.68
C ILE A 16 -4.38 -9.89 -5.12
N ALA A 17 -4.56 -9.81 -3.81
CA ALA A 17 -5.85 -10.12 -3.17
C ALA A 17 -6.98 -9.21 -3.66
N ALA A 18 -6.68 -7.93 -3.89
CA ALA A 18 -7.64 -6.94 -4.37
C ALA A 18 -8.00 -7.15 -5.84
N ALA A 19 -7.03 -7.49 -6.68
CA ALA A 19 -7.22 -7.80 -8.09
C ALA A 19 -8.02 -9.10 -8.33
N GLU A 20 -7.81 -10.12 -7.50
CA GLU A 20 -8.48 -11.42 -7.61
C GLU A 20 -9.85 -11.48 -6.89
N GLY A 21 -10.23 -10.42 -6.17
CA GLY A 21 -11.53 -10.37 -5.50
C GLY A 21 -11.61 -11.15 -4.18
N HIS A 22 -10.48 -11.42 -3.52
CA HIS A 22 -10.42 -12.22 -2.28
C HIS A 22 -10.67 -11.38 -1.02
N VAL A 23 -11.95 -11.18 -0.69
CA VAL A 23 -12.40 -10.31 0.41
C VAL A 23 -11.79 -10.69 1.76
N GLU A 24 -11.80 -11.97 2.12
CA GLU A 24 -11.30 -12.45 3.41
C GLU A 24 -9.79 -12.20 3.57
N VAL A 25 -9.04 -12.33 2.47
CA VAL A 25 -7.60 -12.08 2.45
C VAL A 25 -7.32 -10.59 2.60
N VAL A 26 -8.11 -9.74 1.93
CA VAL A 26 -8.00 -8.28 2.08
C VAL A 26 -8.26 -7.88 3.54
N ILE A 27 -9.33 -8.38 4.16
CA ILE A 27 -9.65 -8.11 5.57
C ILE A 27 -8.51 -8.55 6.49
N PHE A 28 -7.96 -9.75 6.26
CA PHE A 28 -6.83 -10.23 7.05
C PHE A 28 -5.61 -9.32 6.92
N LEU A 29 -5.26 -8.91 5.70
CA LEU A 29 -4.10 -8.05 5.43
C LEU A 29 -4.27 -6.63 5.99
N THR A 30 -5.47 -6.06 5.97
CA THR A 30 -5.72 -4.71 6.49
C THR A 30 -5.89 -4.68 8.00
N GLU A 31 -6.69 -5.59 8.58
CA GLU A 31 -7.01 -5.58 10.01
C GLU A 31 -5.90 -6.21 10.87
N THR A 32 -5.35 -7.34 10.41
CA THR A 32 -4.38 -8.12 11.20
C THR A 32 -2.94 -7.69 10.90
N CYS A 33 -2.58 -7.59 9.62
CA CYS A 33 -1.21 -7.28 9.22
C CYS A 33 -0.90 -5.79 9.14
N ARG A 34 -1.94 -4.95 9.04
CA ARG A 34 -1.84 -3.49 8.89
C ARG A 34 -0.89 -3.03 7.80
N VAL A 35 -0.98 -3.68 6.63
CA VAL A 35 -0.17 -3.35 5.46
C VAL A 35 -0.52 -1.96 4.95
N ASN A 36 0.48 -1.15 4.58
CA ASN A 36 0.26 0.18 4.04
C ASN A 36 -0.59 0.11 2.74
N PRO A 37 -1.81 0.71 2.73
CA PRO A 37 -2.72 0.63 1.59
C PRO A 37 -2.42 1.63 0.47
N PHE A 38 -1.40 2.47 0.64
CA PHE A 38 -0.97 3.49 -0.33
C PHE A 38 0.28 3.08 -1.12
N LEU A 39 0.82 1.89 -0.86
CA LEU A 39 1.91 1.34 -1.66
C LEU A 39 1.44 1.20 -3.10
N LYS A 40 2.32 1.61 -4.03
CA LYS A 40 2.05 1.58 -5.46
C LYS A 40 2.91 0.53 -6.14
N ASP A 41 2.32 -0.15 -7.10
CA ASP A 41 3.01 -1.06 -7.99
C ASP A 41 3.83 -0.32 -9.07
N ARG A 42 4.44 -1.07 -9.99
CA ARG A 42 5.23 -0.51 -11.09
C ARG A 42 4.43 0.35 -12.09
N TRP A 43 3.11 0.21 -12.12
CA TRP A 43 2.20 0.97 -12.98
C TRP A 43 1.64 2.21 -12.27
N GLY A 44 1.94 2.36 -10.98
CA GLY A 44 1.48 3.47 -10.15
C GLY A 44 0.10 3.24 -9.53
N ASN A 45 -0.42 2.02 -9.64
CA ASN A 45 -1.69 1.61 -9.06
C ASN A 45 -1.47 1.18 -7.61
N ALA A 46 -2.40 1.56 -6.73
CA ALA A 46 -2.54 0.96 -5.41
C ALA A 46 -3.54 -0.21 -5.47
N ALA A 47 -3.58 -1.02 -4.42
CA ALA A 47 -4.51 -2.15 -4.33
C ALA A 47 -5.99 -1.76 -4.55
N VAL A 48 -6.38 -0.53 -4.20
CA VAL A 48 -7.74 -0.03 -4.45
C VAL A 48 -8.00 0.20 -5.94
N ASP A 49 -7.00 0.66 -6.69
CA ASP A 49 -7.11 0.89 -8.13
C ASP A 49 -7.26 -0.44 -8.88
N ASP A 50 -6.53 -1.47 -8.45
CA ASP A 50 -6.69 -2.84 -8.95
C ASP A 50 -8.11 -3.34 -8.69
N ALA A 51 -8.62 -3.23 -7.46
CA ALA A 51 -10.00 -3.63 -7.14
C ALA A 51 -11.04 -2.87 -7.98
N MET A 52 -10.83 -1.59 -8.26
CA MET A 52 -11.71 -0.80 -9.14
C MET A 52 -11.63 -1.28 -10.59
N GLN A 53 -10.41 -1.57 -11.09
CA GLN A 53 -10.18 -2.03 -12.46
C GLN A 53 -10.88 -3.36 -12.75
N PHE A 54 -10.85 -4.29 -11.79
CA PHE A 54 -11.50 -5.60 -11.90
C PHE A 54 -12.96 -5.62 -11.43
N GLY A 55 -13.49 -4.49 -10.92
CA GLY A 55 -14.90 -4.33 -10.55
C GLY A 55 -15.28 -4.94 -9.19
N HIS A 56 -14.33 -5.12 -8.28
CA HIS A 56 -14.54 -5.69 -6.96
C HIS A 56 -15.03 -4.63 -5.95
N ASN A 57 -16.25 -4.12 -6.15
CA ASN A 57 -16.82 -3.00 -5.40
C ASN A 57 -16.78 -3.16 -3.86
N VAL A 58 -16.99 -4.39 -3.35
CA VAL A 58 -16.93 -4.67 -1.91
C VAL A 58 -15.53 -4.40 -1.35
N ILE A 59 -14.50 -4.84 -2.09
CA ILE A 59 -13.10 -4.63 -1.71
C ILE A 59 -12.74 -3.14 -1.81
N VAL A 60 -13.23 -2.46 -2.84
CA VAL A 60 -13.04 -1.00 -2.98
C VAL A 60 -13.55 -0.28 -1.73
N SER A 61 -14.76 -0.60 -1.27
CA SER A 61 -15.31 0.01 -0.05
C SER A 61 -14.46 -0.28 1.20
N ILE A 62 -13.98 -1.52 1.35
CA ILE A 62 -13.11 -1.90 2.48
C ILE A 62 -11.78 -1.12 2.44
N LEU A 63 -11.14 -1.08 1.27
CA LEU A 63 -9.84 -0.41 1.10
C LEU A 63 -9.94 1.10 1.26
N GLN A 64 -11.00 1.73 0.77
CA GLN A 64 -11.22 3.17 0.93
C GLN A 64 -11.42 3.56 2.40
N GLU A 65 -12.23 2.79 3.15
CA GLU A 65 -12.40 3.02 4.58
C GLU A 65 -11.09 2.79 5.33
N TYR A 66 -10.36 1.73 4.98
CA TYR A 66 -9.07 1.45 5.57
C TYR A 66 -8.04 2.55 5.30
N GLN A 67 -7.98 3.11 4.09
CA GLN A 67 -7.14 4.26 3.75
C GLN A 67 -7.46 5.49 4.61
N ARG A 68 -8.75 5.78 4.83
CA ARG A 68 -9.20 6.88 5.70
C ARG A 68 -8.70 6.69 7.14
N ILE A 69 -8.89 5.49 7.70
CA ILE A 69 -8.41 5.14 9.05
C ILE A 69 -6.89 5.21 9.13
N TYR A 70 -6.19 4.74 8.09
CA TYR A 70 -4.73 4.75 8.04
C TYR A 70 -4.19 6.19 8.07
N SER A 71 -4.77 7.12 7.30
CA SER A 71 -4.38 8.54 7.35
C SER A 71 -4.64 9.21 8.70
N ASP A 72 -5.73 8.83 9.37
CA ASP A 72 -6.06 9.34 10.71
C ASP A 72 -5.02 8.86 11.74
N SER A 73 -4.59 7.60 11.63
CA SER A 73 -3.58 7.03 12.53
C SER A 73 -2.17 7.60 12.30
N ASN A 74 -1.81 7.88 11.05
CA ASN A 74 -0.48 8.41 10.71
C ASN A 74 -0.31 9.91 11.07
N SER A 75 -1.40 10.62 11.36
CA SER A 75 -1.35 11.99 11.89
C SER A 75 -0.88 12.08 13.35
N THR A 76 -0.72 10.92 14.03
CA THR A 76 -0.29 10.86 15.45
C THR A 76 1.06 10.19 15.69
N CYS A 77 1.78 9.75 14.65
CA CYS A 77 3.10 9.15 14.84
C CYS A 77 3.94 9.22 13.56
N GLU A 78 4.72 10.30 13.40
CA GLU A 78 5.81 10.34 12.43
C GLU A 78 6.81 9.22 12.75
N THR A 79 6.91 8.20 11.90
CA THR A 79 8.05 7.28 11.89
C THR A 79 8.94 7.58 10.68
N GLU A 80 9.82 8.56 10.91
CA GLU A 80 11.22 8.77 10.51
C GLU A 80 11.93 7.95 9.39
N GLU A 81 11.36 6.95 8.70
CA GLU A 81 12.17 6.08 7.83
C GLU A 81 12.16 6.41 6.32
N GLN A 82 11.35 7.36 5.84
CA GLN A 82 11.27 7.67 4.40
C GLN A 82 11.96 8.96 3.93
N LYS A 83 12.68 9.69 4.79
CA LYS A 83 13.46 10.89 4.37
C LYS A 83 14.92 10.62 4.00
N SER A 84 15.52 9.48 4.38
CA SER A 84 16.97 9.29 4.31
C SER A 84 17.56 9.10 2.89
N THR A 85 16.81 8.54 1.94
CA THR A 85 17.38 8.17 0.63
C THR A 85 17.46 9.32 -0.37
N LEU A 86 16.63 10.37 -0.23
CA LEU A 86 16.63 11.49 -1.18
C LEU A 86 17.71 12.55 -0.90
N ASP A 87 18.11 12.73 0.37
CA ASP A 87 19.09 13.75 0.76
C ASP A 87 20.54 13.36 0.42
N THR A 88 20.83 12.06 0.29
CA THR A 88 22.18 11.58 -0.05
C THR A 88 22.49 11.75 -1.55
N LEU A 89 21.50 11.54 -2.43
CA LEU A 89 21.69 11.66 -3.89
C LEU A 89 21.77 13.11 -4.40
N LYS A 90 21.19 14.07 -3.69
CA LYS A 90 21.32 15.51 -4.05
C LYS A 90 22.72 16.06 -3.74
N LYS A 91 23.47 15.43 -2.85
CA LYS A 91 24.83 15.87 -2.47
C LYS A 91 25.91 15.42 -3.44
N THR A 92 25.67 14.34 -4.20
CA THR A 92 26.65 13.75 -5.13
C THR A 92 26.64 14.34 -6.53
N THR A 93 25.59 15.06 -6.92
CA THR A 93 25.42 15.57 -8.31
C THR A 93 25.77 17.06 -8.44
N LYS A 94 26.41 17.66 -7.43
CA LYS A 94 26.91 19.03 -7.50
C LYS A 94 28.45 19.03 -7.41
N LEU A 95 29.08 18.54 -8.47
CA LEU A 95 30.45 18.89 -8.85
C LEU A 95 30.37 19.79 -10.08
#